data_AF-A0A2J7TLD6-F1
#
_entry.id   AF-A0A2J7TLD6-F1
#
_cell.length_a   1.000
_cell.length_b   1.000
_cell.length_c   1.000
_cell.angle_alpha   90.00
_cell.angle_beta   90.00
_cell.angle_gamma   90.00
#
_symmetry.space_group_name_H-M   'P 1'
#
loop_
_entity.id
_entity.type
_entity.pdbx_description
1 polymer ?
#
loop_
_entity_poly.entity_id
_entity_poly.type
_entity_poly.pdbx_seq_one_letter_code
_entity_poly.pdbx_strand_id
1 'polypeptide(L)'
;MTTYKLLVLPGDGIGPEVMAEVEKIAAFLTYEGLVKFEIEKGLVGGSAYDVYGVAISEDDMARAQEADAVLLAAVGGPKWDSVPYENRPEAGLLRLRKDMQLFANLRPAICYPALADASSLKREVVDGLDILIVRELTGGVYFGEPKQIIDLGNGQKRAIDTQVYDTYEIERIGRIAFELARKRRNKVTSSEKRNVMKSGVLWHEVISALHTREFPDVELEHQLADALGMQLVRRPKQFDVIVTDNLFGDMLSDVAAMLTGSLGMLPSASLGERNATTGARKALYEPVHGSAPDIAGKGIANPIAMISSLVMALRYSFNLEDLADRIDRSIAAVLEKGLRTGDIAGGAQNTISTAQMGDAILEELKVAVH
;
A
#
# COMPACT_ATOMS: atom_id res chain seq x y z
N MET A 1 4.29 24.70 -16.06
CA MET A 1 4.24 23.32 -15.53
C MET A 1 3.40 23.32 -14.27
N THR A 2 2.45 22.40 -14.15
CA THR A 2 1.65 22.22 -12.93
C THR A 2 2.58 21.92 -11.75
N THR A 3 2.34 22.57 -10.61
CA THR A 3 3.08 22.30 -9.36
C THR A 3 2.20 21.43 -8.48
N TYR A 4 2.71 20.29 -8.01
CA TYR A 4 1.99 19.38 -7.13
C TYR A 4 2.51 19.49 -5.70
N LYS A 5 1.60 19.64 -4.75
CA LYS A 5 1.90 19.65 -3.31
C LYS A 5 2.04 18.23 -2.78
N LEU A 6 3.22 17.92 -2.28
CA LEU A 6 3.59 16.59 -1.80
C LEU A 6 3.98 16.68 -0.33
N LEU A 7 3.16 16.12 0.56
CA LEU A 7 3.55 15.99 1.97
C LEU A 7 4.33 14.70 2.15
N VAL A 8 5.54 14.82 2.67
CA VAL A 8 6.42 13.70 2.99
C VAL A 8 6.43 13.47 4.50
N LEU A 9 6.09 12.26 4.91
CA LEU A 9 6.04 11.77 6.28
C LEU A 9 7.03 10.58 6.42
N PRO A 10 8.31 10.83 6.70
CA PRO A 10 9.31 9.76 6.79
C PRO A 10 9.05 8.79 7.94
N GLY A 11 8.47 9.27 9.05
CA GLY A 11 8.13 8.44 10.20
C GLY A 11 9.34 7.79 10.87
N ASP A 12 9.26 6.49 11.15
CA ASP A 12 10.12 5.78 12.08
C ASP A 12 11.07 4.76 11.40
N GLY A 13 12.12 4.36 12.13
CA GLY A 13 13.03 3.28 11.72
C GLY A 13 13.76 3.56 10.41
N ILE A 14 13.61 2.68 9.41
CA ILE A 14 14.20 2.87 8.07
C ILE A 14 13.53 3.96 7.23
N GLY A 15 12.38 4.47 7.69
CA GLY A 15 11.55 5.41 6.95
C GLY A 15 12.30 6.64 6.41
N PRO A 16 13.09 7.35 7.23
CA PRO A 16 13.95 8.44 6.77
C PRO A 16 14.94 8.05 5.67
N GLU A 17 15.53 6.86 5.73
CA GLU A 17 16.55 6.40 4.77
C GLU A 17 15.93 6.11 3.40
N VAL A 18 14.80 5.41 3.36
CA VAL A 18 14.12 5.08 2.08
C VAL A 18 13.40 6.30 1.48
N MET A 19 12.91 7.21 2.32
CA MET A 19 12.29 8.46 1.86
C MET A 19 13.31 9.40 1.21
N ALA A 20 14.55 9.44 1.72
CA ALA A 20 15.62 10.24 1.12
C ALA A 20 15.84 9.87 -0.36
N GLU A 21 15.75 8.58 -0.72
CA GLU A 21 15.89 8.12 -2.11
C GLU A 21 14.72 8.59 -3.00
N VAL A 22 13.51 8.69 -2.45
CA VAL A 22 12.36 9.31 -3.14
C VAL A 22 12.57 10.79 -3.38
N GLU A 23 13.08 11.52 -2.38
CA GLU A 23 13.39 12.95 -2.52
C GLU A 23 14.46 13.21 -3.58
N LYS A 24 15.48 12.34 -3.69
CA LYS A 24 16.48 12.41 -4.77
C LYS A 24 15.82 12.30 -6.16
N ILE A 25 14.95 11.31 -6.35
CA ILE A 25 14.24 11.12 -7.62
C ILE A 25 13.31 12.31 -7.90
N ALA A 26 12.53 12.77 -6.93
CA ALA A 26 11.64 13.92 -7.08
C ALA A 26 12.39 15.21 -7.43
N ALA A 27 13.56 15.43 -6.83
CA ALA A 27 14.44 16.55 -7.14
C ALA A 27 14.99 16.48 -8.58
N PHE A 28 15.42 15.29 -9.03
CA PHE A 28 15.86 15.08 -10.42
C PHE A 28 14.74 15.37 -11.42
N LEU A 29 13.53 14.84 -11.19
CA LEU A 29 12.38 15.07 -12.05
C LEU A 29 12.01 16.56 -12.16
N THR A 30 12.20 17.31 -11.06
CA THR A 30 12.01 18.76 -11.01
C THR A 30 13.10 19.51 -11.76
N TYR A 31 14.35 19.08 -11.61
CA TYR A 31 15.51 19.67 -12.30
C TYR A 31 15.42 19.51 -13.82
N GLU A 32 15.05 18.32 -14.31
CA GLU A 32 14.84 18.05 -15.74
C GLU A 32 13.57 18.73 -16.31
N GLY A 33 12.78 19.39 -15.46
CA GLY A 33 11.54 20.04 -15.88
C GLY A 33 10.53 19.05 -16.43
N LEU A 34 10.42 17.86 -15.82
CA LEU A 34 9.40 16.85 -16.17
C LEU A 34 8.13 17.01 -15.32
N VAL A 35 8.31 17.37 -14.05
CA VAL A 35 7.23 17.65 -13.08
C VAL A 35 7.78 18.55 -11.99
N LYS A 36 6.97 19.45 -11.42
CA LYS A 36 7.39 20.30 -10.30
C LYS A 36 6.68 19.89 -9.02
N PHE A 37 7.44 19.58 -7.97
CA PHE A 37 6.91 19.30 -6.64
C PHE A 37 7.15 20.45 -5.67
N GLU A 38 6.14 20.79 -4.88
CA GLU A 38 6.26 21.57 -3.65
C GLU A 38 6.24 20.57 -2.50
N ILE A 39 7.42 20.23 -1.98
CA ILE A 39 7.58 19.19 -0.94
C ILE A 39 7.55 19.85 0.43
N GLU A 40 6.60 19.42 1.26
CA GLU A 40 6.56 19.73 2.69
C GLU A 40 6.92 18.49 3.50
N LYS A 41 7.51 18.67 4.69
CA LYS A 41 7.82 17.59 5.61
C LYS A 41 7.01 17.72 6.89
N GLY A 42 6.46 16.60 7.35
CA GLY A 42 5.76 16.49 8.63
C GLY A 42 6.28 15.31 9.46
N LEU A 43 5.73 15.16 10.67
CA LEU A 43 6.04 14.04 11.55
C LEU A 43 4.82 13.13 11.70
N VAL A 44 5.08 11.82 11.81
CA VAL A 44 4.07 10.80 12.07
C VAL A 44 4.70 9.65 12.85
N GLY A 45 3.88 8.93 13.61
CA GLY A 45 4.30 7.76 14.36
C GLY A 45 5.05 8.12 15.65
N GLY A 46 6.07 7.32 15.96
CA GLY A 46 6.92 7.49 17.12
C GLY A 46 7.73 8.80 17.08
N SER A 47 8.16 9.22 15.89
CA SER A 47 8.86 10.48 15.66
C SER A 47 7.99 11.71 16.02
N ALA A 48 6.69 11.65 15.75
CA ALA A 48 5.74 12.67 16.19
C ALA A 48 5.49 12.58 17.69
N TYR A 49 5.35 11.38 18.23
CA TYR A 49 5.12 11.17 19.66
C TYR A 49 6.28 11.72 20.50
N ASP A 50 7.52 11.50 20.08
CA ASP A 50 8.71 12.00 20.77
C ASP A 50 8.75 13.54 20.87
N VAL A 51 8.12 14.26 19.93
CA VAL A 51 8.12 15.72 19.86
C VAL A 51 6.85 16.34 20.44
N TYR A 52 5.68 15.77 20.12
CA TYR A 52 4.37 16.36 20.40
C TYR A 52 3.56 15.58 21.44
N GLY A 53 3.99 14.38 21.83
CA GLY A 53 3.21 13.49 22.72
C GLY A 53 2.00 12.84 22.06
N VAL A 54 1.85 12.97 20.73
CA VAL A 54 0.78 12.37 19.91
C VAL A 54 1.38 11.79 18.63
N ALA A 55 0.74 10.77 18.05
CA ALA A 55 1.26 10.07 16.87
C ALA A 55 1.17 10.86 15.56
N ILE A 56 0.42 11.97 15.53
CA ILE A 56 0.45 12.98 14.46
C ILE A 56 -0.18 14.28 15.00
N SER A 57 0.41 15.43 14.70
CA SER A 57 -0.09 16.74 15.14
C SER A 57 -1.29 17.21 14.31
N GLU A 58 -2.08 18.15 14.84
CA GLU A 58 -3.14 18.81 14.06
C GLU A 58 -2.58 19.57 12.85
N ASP A 59 -1.39 20.19 12.98
CA ASP A 59 -0.76 20.94 11.91
C ASP A 59 -0.29 20.03 10.76
N ASP A 60 0.25 18.83 11.08
CA ASP A 60 0.64 17.85 10.07
C ASP A 60 -0.59 17.19 9.41
N MET A 61 -1.68 16.99 10.17
CA MET A 61 -2.96 16.55 9.60
C MET A 61 -3.57 17.60 8.66
N ALA A 62 -3.50 18.89 9.02
CA ALA A 62 -3.97 19.97 8.15
C ALA A 62 -3.18 19.99 6.83
N ARG A 63 -1.85 19.86 6.90
CA ARG A 63 -0.99 19.72 5.72
C ARG A 63 -1.35 18.50 4.88
N ALA A 64 -1.65 17.36 5.51
CA ALA A 64 -2.09 16.15 4.79
C ALA A 64 -3.43 16.38 4.06
N GLN A 65 -4.34 17.15 4.65
CA GLN A 65 -5.61 17.55 4.02
C GLN A 65 -5.45 18.59 2.91
N GLU A 66 -4.35 19.32 2.84
CA GLU A 66 -4.10 20.31 1.78
C GLU A 66 -3.25 19.76 0.63
N ALA A 67 -2.47 18.70 0.88
CA ALA A 67 -1.62 18.09 -0.13
C ALA A 67 -2.41 17.42 -1.28
N ASP A 68 -1.80 17.38 -2.46
CA ASP A 68 -2.30 16.62 -3.61
C ASP A 68 -1.99 15.11 -3.46
N ALA A 69 -0.92 14.79 -2.73
CA ALA A 69 -0.60 13.44 -2.28
C ALA A 69 0.23 13.47 -0.99
N VAL A 70 0.06 12.45 -0.16
CA VAL A 70 0.90 12.16 1.00
C VAL A 70 1.80 10.96 0.69
N LEU A 71 3.09 11.06 0.96
CA LEU A 71 4.02 9.93 0.97
C LEU A 71 4.39 9.62 2.41
N LEU A 72 4.09 8.41 2.86
CA LEU A 72 4.46 7.92 4.19
C LEU A 72 5.42 6.74 4.02
N ALA A 73 6.53 6.70 4.78
CA ALA A 73 7.45 5.57 4.70
C ALA A 73 7.09 4.45 5.69
N ALA A 74 7.23 4.69 6.99
CA ALA A 74 6.89 3.69 7.99
C ALA A 74 6.59 4.32 9.35
N VAL A 75 5.81 3.62 10.18
CA VAL A 75 5.58 3.97 11.59
C VAL A 75 5.81 2.76 12.48
N GLY A 76 6.18 3.00 13.74
CA GLY A 76 6.27 1.95 14.76
C GLY A 76 7.70 1.60 15.18
N GLY A 77 7.81 0.94 16.32
CA GLY A 77 9.06 0.44 16.86
C GLY A 77 8.95 0.10 18.34
N PRO A 78 9.83 -0.80 18.86
CA PRO A 78 9.72 -1.33 20.22
C PRO A 78 9.85 -0.26 21.31
N LYS A 79 10.41 0.91 20.97
CA LYS A 79 10.51 2.07 21.86
C LYS A 79 9.14 2.52 22.39
N TRP A 80 8.06 2.34 21.62
CA TRP A 80 6.74 2.88 21.92
C TRP A 80 5.70 1.82 22.33
N ASP A 81 6.11 0.56 22.59
CA ASP A 81 5.19 -0.53 22.95
C ASP A 81 4.38 -0.25 24.24
N SER A 82 4.97 0.52 25.16
CA SER A 82 4.37 0.91 26.45
C SER A 82 3.51 2.18 26.39
N VAL A 83 3.46 2.87 25.26
CA VAL A 83 2.61 4.05 25.05
C VAL A 83 1.13 3.63 25.05
N PRO A 84 0.21 4.46 25.60
CA PRO A 84 -1.23 4.19 25.53
C PRO A 84 -1.68 3.87 24.11
N TYR A 85 -2.62 2.93 23.95
CA TYR A 85 -3.01 2.37 22.66
C TYR A 85 -3.38 3.45 21.62
N GLU A 86 -4.10 4.48 22.06
CA GLU A 86 -4.53 5.64 21.29
C GLU A 86 -3.38 6.56 20.83
N ASN A 87 -2.21 6.47 21.44
CA ASN A 87 -1.04 7.30 21.15
C ASN A 87 0.12 6.50 20.54
N ARG A 88 -0.05 5.20 20.32
CA ARG A 88 0.96 4.38 19.65
C ARG A 88 1.21 4.88 18.23
N PRO A 89 2.41 4.64 17.66
CA PRO A 89 2.76 5.13 16.33
C PRO A 89 1.72 4.81 15.23
N GLU A 90 1.11 3.62 15.28
CA GLU A 90 0.11 3.14 14.34
C GLU A 90 -1.19 3.97 14.38
N ALA A 91 -1.49 4.62 15.51
CA ALA A 91 -2.65 5.49 15.64
C ALA A 91 -2.57 6.70 14.69
N GLY A 92 -1.37 7.21 14.40
CA GLY A 92 -1.17 8.29 13.43
C GLY A 92 -1.54 7.86 12.00
N LEU A 93 -1.13 6.64 11.59
CA LEU A 93 -1.48 6.06 10.29
C LEU A 93 -2.99 5.80 10.18
N LEU A 94 -3.60 5.24 11.22
CA LEU A 94 -5.05 5.01 11.25
C LEU A 94 -5.83 6.32 11.18
N ARG A 95 -5.36 7.37 11.87
CA ARG A 95 -5.95 8.71 11.81
C ARG A 95 -5.85 9.31 10.42
N LEU A 96 -4.68 9.28 9.77
CA LEU A 96 -4.50 9.75 8.38
C LEU A 96 -5.51 9.08 7.44
N ARG A 97 -5.60 7.74 7.50
CA ARG A 97 -6.53 6.97 6.65
C ARG A 97 -7.99 7.34 6.91
N LYS A 98 -8.38 7.47 8.17
CA LYS A 98 -9.76 7.79 8.56
C LYS A 98 -10.15 9.23 8.24
N ASP A 99 -9.37 10.20 8.68
CA ASP A 99 -9.69 11.62 8.57
C ASP A 99 -9.60 12.10 7.11
N MET A 100 -8.72 11.51 6.30
CA MET A 100 -8.65 11.75 4.85
C MET A 100 -9.61 10.85 4.04
N GLN A 101 -10.39 10.00 4.70
CA GLN A 101 -11.39 9.09 4.11
C GLN A 101 -10.82 8.18 3.00
N LEU A 102 -9.62 7.61 3.23
CA LEU A 102 -8.89 6.80 2.26
C LEU A 102 -9.38 5.35 2.24
N PHE A 103 -10.58 5.12 1.72
CA PHE A 103 -11.25 3.82 1.79
C PHE A 103 -10.67 2.74 0.86
N ALA A 104 -9.99 3.10 -0.23
CA ALA A 104 -9.50 2.15 -1.22
C ALA A 104 -8.00 1.94 -1.12
N ASN A 105 -7.57 0.83 -0.52
CA ASN A 105 -6.17 0.44 -0.49
C ASN A 105 -5.83 -0.47 -1.67
N LEU A 106 -4.84 -0.07 -2.47
CA LEU A 106 -4.33 -0.76 -3.64
C LEU A 106 -2.95 -1.32 -3.30
N ARG A 107 -2.79 -2.64 -3.37
CA ARG A 107 -1.53 -3.35 -3.15
C ARG A 107 -1.21 -4.25 -4.34
N PRO A 108 -0.39 -3.78 -5.31
CA PRO A 108 0.08 -4.62 -6.39
C PRO A 108 1.11 -5.63 -5.87
N ALA A 109 0.91 -6.91 -6.17
CA ALA A 109 1.87 -7.98 -5.96
C ALA A 109 2.43 -8.42 -7.31
N ILE A 110 3.60 -7.86 -7.65
CA ILE A 110 4.28 -8.08 -8.93
C ILE A 110 5.58 -8.83 -8.68
N CYS A 111 5.78 -9.95 -9.38
CA CYS A 111 7.04 -10.67 -9.37
C CYS A 111 7.85 -10.32 -10.63
N TYR A 112 8.90 -9.52 -10.46
CA TYR A 112 9.87 -9.29 -11.52
C TYR A 112 10.58 -10.62 -11.87
N PRO A 113 10.77 -10.96 -13.16
CA PRO A 113 11.44 -12.21 -13.56
C PRO A 113 12.83 -12.37 -12.93
N ALA A 114 13.54 -11.26 -12.72
CA ALA A 114 14.85 -11.20 -12.07
C ALA A 114 14.83 -11.51 -10.56
N LEU A 115 13.63 -11.53 -9.94
CA LEU A 115 13.40 -11.79 -8.52
C LEU A 115 12.59 -13.06 -8.27
N ALA A 116 12.19 -13.81 -9.31
CA ALA A 116 11.37 -15.00 -9.13
C ALA A 116 12.02 -16.06 -8.21
N ASP A 117 13.36 -16.12 -8.17
CA ASP A 117 14.12 -17.03 -7.31
C ASP A 117 14.31 -16.50 -5.87
N ALA A 118 13.87 -15.27 -5.57
CA ALA A 118 13.78 -14.76 -4.19
C ALA A 118 12.51 -15.26 -3.48
N SER A 119 11.51 -15.73 -4.24
CA SER A 119 10.31 -16.35 -3.68
C SER A 119 10.63 -17.71 -3.05
N SER A 120 9.89 -18.05 -1.98
CA SER A 120 9.90 -19.41 -1.42
C SER A 120 9.10 -20.41 -2.26
N LEU A 121 8.33 -19.93 -3.24
CA LEU A 121 7.59 -20.77 -4.18
C LEU A 121 8.45 -21.12 -5.40
N LYS A 122 8.08 -22.20 -6.08
CA LYS A 122 8.76 -22.60 -7.32
C LYS A 122 8.61 -21.49 -8.37
N ARG A 123 9.68 -21.23 -9.12
CA ARG A 123 9.74 -20.19 -10.15
C ARG A 123 8.52 -20.22 -11.08
N GLU A 124 8.12 -21.38 -11.59
CA GLU A 124 7.00 -21.50 -12.53
C GLU A 124 5.64 -21.07 -11.96
N VAL A 125 5.51 -21.02 -10.62
CA VAL A 125 4.30 -20.58 -9.91
C VAL A 125 4.21 -19.06 -9.86
N VAL A 126 5.34 -18.37 -9.70
CA VAL A 126 5.39 -16.92 -9.39
C VAL A 126 5.98 -16.06 -10.51
N ASP A 127 6.75 -16.62 -11.44
CA ASP A 127 7.29 -15.87 -12.57
C ASP A 127 6.15 -15.31 -13.43
N GLY A 128 6.19 -14.00 -13.66
CA GLY A 128 5.12 -13.23 -14.31
C GLY A 128 3.88 -12.98 -13.44
N LEU A 129 3.98 -13.10 -12.11
CA LEU A 129 2.90 -12.75 -11.21
C LEU A 129 2.61 -11.25 -11.27
N ASP A 130 1.34 -10.89 -11.44
CA ASP A 130 0.86 -9.52 -11.42
C ASP A 130 -0.59 -9.52 -10.94
N ILE A 131 -0.79 -9.37 -9.63
CA ILE A 131 -2.10 -9.30 -8.98
C ILE A 131 -2.26 -7.91 -8.36
N LEU A 132 -3.47 -7.36 -8.39
CA LEU A 132 -3.81 -6.16 -7.64
C LEU A 132 -4.85 -6.50 -6.57
N ILE A 133 -4.51 -6.27 -5.30
CA ILE A 133 -5.48 -6.38 -4.20
C ILE A 133 -6.05 -4.99 -3.90
N VAL A 134 -7.38 -4.93 -3.90
CA VAL A 134 -8.21 -3.77 -3.59
C VAL A 134 -8.91 -4.05 -2.26
N ARG A 135 -8.33 -3.53 -1.19
CA ARG A 135 -8.79 -3.69 0.19
C ARG A 135 -9.62 -2.48 0.60
N GLU A 136 -10.81 -2.71 1.16
CA GLU A 136 -11.52 -1.65 1.89
C GLU A 136 -10.74 -1.30 3.17
N LEU A 137 -10.45 -0.02 3.41
CA LEU A 137 -9.46 0.40 4.41
C LEU A 137 -10.04 1.18 5.60
N THR A 138 -11.30 1.60 5.56
CA THR A 138 -11.89 2.55 6.53
C THR A 138 -13.12 2.03 7.27
N GLY A 139 -13.58 0.82 6.97
CA GLY A 139 -14.72 0.16 7.61
C GLY A 139 -14.37 -1.21 8.19
N GLY A 140 -15.39 -2.05 8.40
CA GLY A 140 -15.23 -3.40 8.94
C GLY A 140 -14.79 -3.45 10.40
N VAL A 141 -14.29 -4.61 10.84
CA VAL A 141 -13.90 -4.91 12.24
C VAL A 141 -12.81 -3.99 12.82
N TYR A 142 -12.08 -3.31 11.94
CA TYR A 142 -11.06 -2.34 12.34
C TYR A 142 -11.67 -1.10 12.98
N PHE A 143 -12.82 -0.64 12.47
CA PHE A 143 -13.47 0.62 12.87
C PHE A 143 -14.88 0.43 13.43
N GLY A 144 -15.45 -0.77 13.33
CA GLY A 144 -16.81 -1.05 13.77
C GLY A 144 -16.97 -1.07 15.28
N GLU A 145 -18.03 -0.41 15.75
CA GLU A 145 -18.41 -0.34 17.16
C GLU A 145 -19.61 -1.25 17.47
N PRO A 146 -19.70 -1.83 18.69
CA PRO A 146 -18.78 -1.64 19.82
C PRO A 146 -17.42 -2.35 19.65
N LYS A 147 -16.36 -1.72 20.19
CA LYS A 147 -14.99 -2.26 20.29
C LYS A 147 -14.44 -2.11 21.71
N GLN A 148 -14.43 -3.19 22.51
CA GLN A 148 -14.10 -3.11 23.94
C GLN A 148 -13.75 -4.44 24.61
N ILE A 149 -13.04 -4.35 25.74
CA ILE A 149 -12.83 -5.46 26.68
C ILE A 149 -13.61 -5.16 27.97
N ILE A 150 -14.50 -6.06 28.35
CA ILE A 150 -15.41 -5.94 29.50
C ILE A 150 -14.97 -6.95 30.58
N ASP A 151 -14.77 -6.48 31.81
CA ASP A 151 -14.65 -7.36 32.99
C ASP A 151 -16.04 -7.87 33.40
N LEU A 152 -16.20 -9.18 33.50
CA LEU A 152 -17.50 -9.80 33.81
C LEU A 152 -17.73 -9.97 35.31
N GLY A 153 -16.81 -9.51 36.17
CA GLY A 153 -16.94 -9.53 37.63
C GLY A 153 -16.80 -10.92 38.27
N ASN A 154 -16.53 -11.96 37.45
CA ASN A 154 -16.37 -13.35 37.89
C ASN A 154 -14.97 -13.90 37.55
N GLY A 155 -13.99 -13.01 37.39
CA GLY A 155 -12.63 -13.35 36.96
C GLY A 155 -12.48 -13.63 35.46
N GLN A 156 -13.55 -13.47 34.66
CA GLN A 156 -13.52 -13.59 33.20
C GLN A 156 -13.61 -12.22 32.52
N LYS A 157 -13.11 -12.15 31.29
CA LYS A 157 -13.23 -10.97 30.43
C LYS A 157 -13.90 -11.35 29.11
N ARG A 158 -14.62 -10.39 28.52
CA ARG A 158 -15.18 -10.50 27.17
C ARG A 158 -14.58 -9.43 26.28
N ALA A 159 -13.99 -9.82 25.15
CA ALA A 159 -13.62 -8.90 24.08
C ALA A 159 -14.70 -8.87 23.00
N ILE A 160 -14.95 -7.69 22.44
CA ILE A 160 -15.89 -7.48 21.34
C ILE A 160 -15.20 -6.61 20.29
N ASP A 161 -15.26 -7.07 19.05
CA ASP A 161 -14.94 -6.31 17.84
C ASP A 161 -16.07 -6.54 16.83
N THR A 162 -16.53 -5.48 16.16
CA THR A 162 -17.75 -5.54 15.34
C THR A 162 -17.44 -5.45 13.85
N GLN A 163 -17.66 -6.53 13.10
CA GLN A 163 -17.59 -6.50 11.63
C GLN A 163 -18.91 -5.92 11.08
N VAL A 164 -18.87 -4.68 10.60
CA VAL A 164 -20.02 -3.97 10.03
C VAL A 164 -19.64 -3.30 8.72
N TYR A 165 -20.56 -3.32 7.76
CA TYR A 165 -20.48 -2.60 6.49
C TYR A 165 -21.87 -2.14 6.07
N ASP A 166 -21.94 -0.91 5.60
CA ASP A 166 -23.08 -0.38 4.88
C ASP A 166 -22.94 -0.61 3.37
N THR A 167 -24.07 -0.64 2.66
CA THR A 167 -24.09 -0.87 1.20
C THR A 167 -23.18 0.08 0.44
N TYR A 168 -23.18 1.37 0.79
CA TYR A 168 -22.38 2.38 0.06
C TYR A 168 -20.87 2.13 0.20
N GLU A 169 -20.40 1.58 1.33
CA GLU A 169 -18.99 1.27 1.56
C GLU A 169 -18.51 0.14 0.65
N ILE A 170 -19.37 -0.86 0.44
CA ILE A 170 -19.10 -1.99 -0.46
C ILE A 170 -19.19 -1.55 -1.93
N GLU A 171 -20.16 -0.70 -2.27
CA GLU A 171 -20.31 -0.20 -3.64
C GLU A 171 -19.10 0.65 -4.07
N ARG A 172 -18.62 1.58 -3.23
CA ARG A 172 -17.49 2.45 -3.58
C ARG A 172 -16.19 1.67 -3.80
N ILE A 173 -15.91 0.65 -2.98
CA ILE A 173 -14.70 -0.17 -3.15
C ILE A 173 -14.83 -1.13 -4.34
N GLY A 174 -16.01 -1.73 -4.54
CA GLY A 174 -16.30 -2.55 -5.70
C GLY A 174 -16.12 -1.80 -7.02
N ARG A 175 -16.61 -0.56 -7.08
CA ARG A 175 -16.46 0.32 -8.24
C ARG A 175 -15.00 0.56 -8.61
N ILE A 176 -14.16 0.87 -7.63
CA ILE A 176 -12.71 1.03 -7.83
C ILE A 176 -12.10 -0.26 -8.39
N ALA A 177 -12.48 -1.43 -7.84
CA ALA A 177 -11.96 -2.71 -8.32
C ALA A 177 -12.35 -3.00 -9.79
N PHE A 178 -13.61 -2.79 -10.16
CA PHE A 178 -14.05 -2.98 -11.55
C PHE A 178 -13.41 -1.99 -12.53
N GLU A 179 -13.29 -0.72 -12.15
CA GLU A 179 -12.62 0.31 -12.97
C GLU A 179 -11.14 -0.03 -13.19
N LEU A 180 -10.45 -0.53 -12.17
CA LEU A 180 -9.06 -0.97 -12.27
C LEU A 180 -8.93 -2.24 -13.12
N ALA A 181 -9.85 -3.19 -12.99
CA ALA A 181 -9.86 -4.42 -13.78
C ALA A 181 -9.98 -4.14 -15.28
N ARG A 182 -10.81 -3.16 -15.69
CA ARG A 182 -10.93 -2.73 -17.09
C ARG A 182 -9.61 -2.25 -17.71
N LYS A 183 -8.69 -1.72 -16.89
CA LYS A 183 -7.35 -1.30 -17.32
C LYS A 183 -6.31 -2.43 -17.26
N ARG A 184 -6.73 -3.63 -16.85
CA ARG A 184 -5.87 -4.80 -16.64
C ARG A 184 -6.39 -5.96 -17.48
N ARG A 185 -6.49 -7.18 -16.93
CA ARG A 185 -6.95 -8.38 -17.64
C ARG A 185 -8.47 -8.55 -17.56
N ASN A 186 -9.20 -7.50 -17.17
CA ASN A 186 -10.65 -7.42 -17.16
C ASN A 186 -11.32 -8.51 -16.31
N LYS A 187 -10.71 -8.87 -15.17
CA LYS A 187 -11.21 -9.88 -14.23
C LYS A 187 -11.14 -9.40 -12.77
N VAL A 188 -12.24 -9.57 -12.05
CA VAL A 188 -12.37 -9.32 -10.61
C VAL A 188 -12.72 -10.62 -9.89
N THR A 189 -11.95 -10.93 -8.84
CA THR A 189 -12.33 -11.93 -7.83
C THR A 189 -12.75 -11.22 -6.55
N SER A 190 -14.02 -11.28 -6.20
CA SER A 190 -14.54 -10.76 -4.93
C SER A 190 -14.39 -11.80 -3.83
N SER A 191 -13.82 -11.41 -2.70
CA SER A 191 -13.55 -12.33 -1.58
C SER A 191 -14.13 -11.89 -0.25
N GLU A 192 -14.74 -12.83 0.47
CA GLU A 192 -15.51 -12.61 1.69
C GLU A 192 -15.77 -13.98 2.40
N LYS A 193 -16.66 -14.03 3.41
CA LYS A 193 -16.97 -15.27 4.18
C LYS A 193 -18.48 -15.53 4.41
N ARG A 194 -19.30 -15.50 3.35
CA ARG A 194 -20.78 -15.53 3.38
C ARG A 194 -21.38 -16.81 3.91
N ASN A 195 -20.62 -17.90 3.90
CA ASN A 195 -21.05 -19.16 4.49
C ASN A 195 -21.07 -19.12 6.03
N VAL A 196 -20.52 -18.07 6.66
CA VAL A 196 -20.52 -17.88 8.11
C VAL A 196 -21.02 -16.48 8.50
N MET A 197 -20.59 -15.44 7.77
CA MET A 197 -20.76 -14.04 8.18
C MET A 197 -21.90 -13.35 7.41
N LYS A 198 -22.82 -12.68 8.13
CA LYS A 198 -23.88 -11.88 7.50
C LYS A 198 -23.34 -10.67 6.74
N SER A 199 -22.27 -10.04 7.22
CA SER A 199 -21.55 -9.00 6.48
C SER A 199 -21.00 -9.53 5.15
N GLY A 200 -20.52 -10.79 5.10
CA GLY A 200 -20.11 -11.45 3.86
C GLY A 200 -21.28 -11.71 2.90
N VAL A 201 -22.46 -12.08 3.42
CA VAL A 201 -23.69 -12.20 2.60
C VAL A 201 -24.02 -10.87 1.94
N LEU A 202 -24.04 -9.77 2.71
CA LEU A 202 -24.30 -8.44 2.17
C LEU A 202 -23.22 -8.02 1.15
N TRP A 203 -21.94 -8.28 1.45
CA TRP A 203 -20.83 -8.02 0.52
C TRP A 203 -21.05 -8.69 -0.83
N HIS A 204 -21.38 -9.99 -0.82
CA HIS A 204 -21.67 -10.75 -2.02
C HIS A 204 -22.84 -10.14 -2.80
N GLU A 205 -23.98 -9.88 -2.16
CA GLU A 205 -25.16 -9.29 -2.80
C GLU A 205 -24.86 -7.93 -3.46
N VAL A 206 -24.16 -7.05 -2.74
CA VAL A 206 -23.87 -5.69 -3.23
C VAL A 206 -22.89 -5.72 -4.40
N ILE A 207 -21.80 -6.50 -4.31
CA ILE A 207 -20.84 -6.61 -5.42
C ILE A 207 -21.49 -7.21 -6.67
N SER A 208 -22.31 -8.27 -6.53
CA SER A 208 -23.02 -8.87 -7.66
C SER A 208 -24.03 -7.89 -8.29
N ALA A 209 -24.76 -7.13 -7.47
CA ALA A 209 -25.71 -6.14 -7.95
C ALA A 209 -25.02 -4.98 -8.69
N LEU A 210 -23.91 -4.47 -8.14
CA LEU A 210 -23.09 -3.43 -8.77
C LEU A 210 -22.55 -3.89 -10.12
N HIS A 211 -22.00 -5.11 -10.19
CA HIS A 211 -21.50 -5.72 -11.42
C HIS A 211 -22.58 -5.77 -12.50
N THR A 212 -23.75 -6.33 -12.17
CA THR A 212 -24.87 -6.47 -13.12
C THR A 212 -25.32 -5.11 -13.66
N ARG A 213 -25.34 -4.08 -12.80
CA ARG A 213 -25.84 -2.75 -13.14
C ARG A 213 -24.86 -1.92 -13.98
N GLU A 214 -23.55 -2.07 -13.74
CA GLU A 214 -22.57 -1.07 -14.20
C GLU A 214 -21.30 -1.64 -14.86
N PHE A 215 -20.99 -2.92 -14.60
CA PHE A 215 -19.77 -3.57 -15.08
C PHE A 215 -20.01 -4.97 -15.70
N PRO A 216 -21.07 -5.19 -16.51
CA PRO A 216 -21.38 -6.51 -17.06
C PRO A 216 -20.30 -7.02 -18.04
N ASP A 217 -19.41 -6.14 -18.50
CA ASP A 217 -18.27 -6.42 -19.36
C ASP A 217 -17.04 -6.98 -18.62
N VAL A 218 -16.98 -6.86 -17.29
CA VAL A 218 -15.86 -7.39 -16.48
C VAL A 218 -16.17 -8.81 -16.03
N GLU A 219 -15.21 -9.74 -16.14
CA GLU A 219 -15.38 -11.09 -15.58
C GLU A 219 -15.41 -11.00 -14.04
N LEU A 220 -16.50 -11.50 -13.41
CA LEU A 220 -16.64 -11.54 -11.96
C LEU A 220 -16.69 -12.98 -11.45
N GLU A 221 -15.83 -13.28 -10.48
CA GLU A 221 -15.86 -14.52 -9.69
C GLU A 221 -15.98 -14.19 -8.20
N HIS A 222 -16.65 -15.05 -7.44
CA HIS A 222 -16.71 -14.96 -5.98
C HIS A 222 -15.99 -16.14 -5.35
N GLN A 223 -15.09 -15.87 -4.40
CA GLN A 223 -14.32 -16.90 -3.71
C GLN A 223 -14.21 -16.61 -2.22
N LEU A 224 -14.45 -17.62 -1.37
CA LEU A 224 -14.30 -17.46 0.08
C LEU A 224 -12.85 -17.13 0.45
N ALA A 225 -12.64 -16.28 1.46
CA ALA A 225 -11.33 -15.75 1.84
C ALA A 225 -10.29 -16.84 2.17
N ASP A 226 -10.70 -17.91 2.85
CA ASP A 226 -9.85 -19.07 3.14
C ASP A 226 -9.45 -19.83 1.86
N ALA A 227 -10.43 -20.10 0.98
CA ALA A 227 -10.15 -20.73 -0.30
C ALA A 227 -9.23 -19.87 -1.18
N LEU A 228 -9.41 -18.53 -1.14
CA LEU A 228 -8.55 -17.60 -1.87
C LEU A 228 -7.13 -17.65 -1.33
N GLY A 229 -6.94 -17.63 -0.01
CA GLY A 229 -5.62 -17.79 0.62
C GLY A 229 -4.90 -19.07 0.16
N MET A 230 -5.61 -20.20 0.06
CA MET A 230 -5.05 -21.43 -0.51
C MET A 230 -4.66 -21.28 -1.99
N GLN A 231 -5.48 -20.58 -2.79
CA GLN A 231 -5.22 -20.37 -4.21
C GLN A 231 -4.06 -19.42 -4.50
N LEU A 232 -3.81 -18.43 -3.62
CA LEU A 232 -2.61 -17.59 -3.70
C LEU A 232 -1.32 -18.41 -3.58
N VAL A 233 -1.32 -19.48 -2.79
CA VAL A 233 -0.16 -20.38 -2.71
C VAL A 233 -0.13 -21.36 -3.90
N ARG A 234 -1.29 -21.93 -4.25
CA ARG A 234 -1.36 -23.02 -5.24
C ARG A 234 -1.20 -22.57 -6.69
N ARG A 235 -1.88 -21.49 -7.07
CA ARG A 235 -1.96 -21.01 -8.46
C ARG A 235 -2.27 -19.50 -8.48
N PRO A 236 -1.38 -18.63 -7.99
CA PRO A 236 -1.67 -17.21 -7.81
C PRO A 236 -1.94 -16.48 -9.13
N LYS A 237 -1.29 -16.87 -10.23
CA LYS A 237 -1.45 -16.26 -11.56
C LYS A 237 -2.85 -16.34 -12.17
N GLN A 238 -3.80 -17.01 -11.52
CA GLN A 238 -5.21 -17.01 -11.94
C GLN A 238 -5.95 -15.70 -11.61
N PHE A 239 -5.45 -14.92 -10.66
CA PHE A 239 -6.08 -13.68 -10.22
C PHE A 239 -5.59 -12.49 -11.06
N ASP A 240 -6.46 -11.50 -11.22
CA ASP A 240 -6.10 -10.18 -11.77
C ASP A 240 -6.33 -9.10 -10.72
N VAL A 241 -7.58 -8.71 -10.50
CA VAL A 241 -7.96 -7.81 -9.40
C VAL A 241 -8.71 -8.61 -8.35
N ILE A 242 -8.30 -8.52 -7.09
CA ILE A 242 -9.01 -9.09 -5.95
C ILE A 242 -9.63 -7.94 -5.16
N VAL A 243 -10.93 -8.01 -4.86
CA VAL A 243 -11.60 -7.04 -4.00
C VAL A 243 -12.15 -7.70 -2.74
N THR A 244 -11.88 -7.13 -1.58
CA THR A 244 -12.26 -7.73 -0.30
C THR A 244 -12.34 -6.70 0.83
N ASP A 245 -12.85 -7.14 1.98
CA ASP A 245 -13.01 -6.30 3.15
C ASP A 245 -11.67 -5.95 3.84
N ASN A 246 -11.75 -5.17 4.90
CA ASN A 246 -10.56 -4.69 5.60
C ASN A 246 -9.70 -5.80 6.20
N LEU A 247 -10.30 -6.75 6.93
CA LEU A 247 -9.55 -7.81 7.63
C LEU A 247 -8.99 -8.84 6.64
N PHE A 248 -9.80 -9.30 5.69
CA PHE A 248 -9.32 -10.26 4.70
C PHE A 248 -8.34 -9.61 3.74
N GLY A 249 -8.56 -8.35 3.36
CA GLY A 249 -7.64 -7.60 2.51
C GLY A 249 -6.27 -7.42 3.15
N ASP A 250 -6.23 -7.15 4.46
CA ASP A 250 -5.00 -7.12 5.25
C ASP A 250 -4.20 -8.42 5.08
N MET A 251 -4.77 -9.53 5.53
CA MET A 251 -4.13 -10.84 5.52
C MET A 251 -3.77 -11.31 4.12
N LEU A 252 -4.70 -11.22 3.15
CA LEU A 252 -4.48 -11.71 1.80
C LEU A 252 -3.45 -10.87 1.05
N SER A 253 -3.38 -9.57 1.31
CA SER A 253 -2.36 -8.71 0.71
C SER A 253 -0.97 -9.01 1.24
N ASP A 254 -0.82 -9.28 2.53
CA ASP A 254 0.46 -9.70 3.11
C ASP A 254 0.89 -11.09 2.61
N VAL A 255 -0.06 -12.01 2.41
CA VAL A 255 0.22 -13.30 1.75
C VAL A 255 0.69 -13.10 0.32
N ALA A 256 -0.05 -12.31 -0.48
CA ALA A 256 0.29 -12.02 -1.88
C ALA A 256 1.66 -11.34 -2.00
N ALA A 257 1.94 -10.44 -1.07
CA ALA A 257 3.21 -9.78 -0.93
C ALA A 257 4.37 -10.76 -0.78
N MET A 258 4.22 -11.73 0.13
CA MET A 258 5.24 -12.75 0.38
C MET A 258 5.44 -13.73 -0.80
N LEU A 259 4.44 -13.88 -1.70
CA LEU A 259 4.62 -14.68 -2.93
C LEU A 259 5.75 -14.13 -3.81
N THR A 260 5.99 -12.82 -3.78
CA THR A 260 7.01 -12.15 -4.60
C THR A 260 8.42 -12.27 -4.00
N GLY A 261 8.54 -12.75 -2.76
CA GLY A 261 9.82 -12.99 -2.09
C GLY A 261 10.32 -11.86 -1.19
N SER A 262 9.83 -10.62 -1.34
CA SER A 262 10.19 -9.53 -0.41
C SER A 262 9.09 -8.48 -0.26
N LEU A 263 8.79 -8.13 1.00
CA LEU A 263 7.97 -6.97 1.36
C LEU A 263 8.63 -5.65 0.93
N GLY A 264 9.97 -5.62 0.83
CA GLY A 264 10.77 -4.46 0.41
C GLY A 264 10.53 -3.99 -1.02
N MET A 265 9.73 -4.74 -1.80
CA MET A 265 9.42 -4.45 -3.21
C MET A 265 8.03 -3.84 -3.42
N LEU A 266 7.19 -3.79 -2.38
CA LEU A 266 5.75 -3.63 -2.57
C LEU A 266 5.27 -2.25 -2.12
N PRO A 267 4.86 -1.39 -3.07
CA PRO A 267 4.20 -0.15 -2.74
C PRO A 267 2.74 -0.39 -2.40
N SER A 268 2.09 0.64 -1.87
CA SER A 268 0.64 0.68 -1.73
C SER A 268 0.12 2.10 -1.92
N ALA A 269 -1.15 2.20 -2.31
CA ALA A 269 -1.87 3.46 -2.40
C ALA A 269 -3.18 3.36 -1.64
N SER A 270 -3.46 4.32 -0.77
CA SER A 270 -4.72 4.49 -0.06
C SER A 270 -5.42 5.70 -0.65
N LEU A 271 -6.55 5.47 -1.30
CA LEU A 271 -7.26 6.45 -2.11
C LEU A 271 -8.63 6.78 -1.52
N GLY A 272 -8.94 8.06 -1.45
CA GLY A 272 -10.27 8.56 -1.13
C GLY A 272 -11.18 8.65 -2.35
N GLU A 273 -12.39 9.19 -2.14
CA GLU A 273 -13.36 9.39 -3.22
C GLU A 273 -12.85 10.41 -4.24
N ARG A 274 -13.21 10.19 -5.52
CA ARG A 274 -13.01 11.23 -6.54
C ARG A 274 -14.03 12.32 -6.34
N ASN A 275 -13.54 13.55 -6.26
CA ASN A 275 -14.36 14.71 -6.45
C ASN A 275 -14.94 14.69 -7.87
N ALA A 276 -16.26 14.65 -7.99
CA ALA A 276 -16.96 14.55 -9.27
C ALA A 276 -16.71 15.74 -10.21
N THR A 277 -16.35 16.90 -9.66
CA THR A 277 -16.12 18.14 -10.43
C THR A 277 -14.67 18.28 -10.85
N THR A 278 -13.72 18.07 -9.93
CA THR A 278 -12.29 18.31 -10.18
C THR A 278 -11.54 17.06 -10.61
N GLY A 279 -12.10 15.86 -10.39
CA GLY A 279 -11.42 14.58 -10.59
C GLY A 279 -10.35 14.27 -9.54
N ALA A 280 -10.00 15.25 -8.69
CA ALA A 280 -9.02 15.09 -7.61
C ALA A 280 -9.57 14.17 -6.52
N ARG A 281 -8.67 13.51 -5.80
CA ARG A 281 -8.98 12.69 -4.62
C ARG A 281 -7.89 12.85 -3.59
N LYS A 282 -8.22 12.62 -2.32
CA LYS A 282 -7.20 12.43 -1.28
C LYS A 282 -6.47 11.11 -1.51
N ALA A 283 -5.17 11.10 -1.27
CA ALA A 283 -4.35 9.93 -1.50
C ALA A 283 -3.14 9.91 -0.56
N LEU A 284 -2.82 8.73 -0.06
CA LEU A 284 -1.61 8.42 0.69
C LEU A 284 -0.92 7.23 0.01
N TYR A 285 0.40 7.33 -0.16
CA TYR A 285 1.22 6.30 -0.79
C TYR A 285 2.30 5.88 0.18
N GLU A 286 2.44 4.58 0.38
CA GLU A 286 3.35 4.02 1.39
C GLU A 286 3.81 2.61 0.98
N PRO A 287 5.04 2.21 1.34
CA PRO A 287 5.46 0.84 1.21
C PRO A 287 4.67 -0.05 2.18
N VAL A 288 4.53 -1.33 1.86
CA VAL A 288 3.82 -2.29 2.74
C VAL A 288 4.68 -2.75 3.92
N HIS A 289 6.01 -2.66 3.81
CA HIS A 289 6.92 -3.07 4.88
C HIS A 289 6.82 -2.14 6.11
N GLY A 290 7.08 -2.69 7.30
CA GLY A 290 7.16 -1.90 8.54
C GLY A 290 8.44 -1.06 8.63
N SER A 291 8.68 -0.49 9.82
CA SER A 291 9.82 0.39 10.11
C SER A 291 11.17 -0.31 10.25
N ALA A 292 11.20 -1.65 10.26
CA ALA A 292 12.40 -2.49 10.38
C ALA A 292 13.45 -1.94 11.40
N PRO A 293 13.10 -1.81 12.70
CA PRO A 293 13.95 -1.15 13.69
C PRO A 293 15.32 -1.80 13.89
N ASP A 294 15.44 -3.09 13.58
CA ASP A 294 16.65 -3.88 13.66
C ASP A 294 17.70 -3.49 12.63
N ILE A 295 17.31 -2.86 11.52
CA ILE A 295 18.21 -2.39 10.44
C ILE A 295 18.23 -0.87 10.25
N ALA A 296 17.43 -0.13 11.02
CA ALA A 296 17.38 1.33 10.97
C ALA A 296 18.76 1.97 11.20
N GLY A 297 19.10 2.95 10.37
CA GLY A 297 20.36 3.70 10.39
C GLY A 297 21.58 2.93 9.89
N LYS A 298 21.40 1.73 9.33
CA LYS A 298 22.50 0.91 8.80
C LYS A 298 22.71 1.09 7.29
N GLY A 299 21.83 1.80 6.59
CA GLY A 299 21.92 2.00 5.15
C GLY A 299 21.74 0.71 4.33
N ILE A 300 21.03 -0.28 4.87
CA ILE A 300 20.80 -1.58 4.20
C ILE A 300 19.31 -1.83 3.86
N ALA A 301 18.44 -0.88 4.14
CA ALA A 301 17.02 -0.94 3.76
C ALA A 301 16.85 -0.93 2.23
N ASN A 302 15.82 -1.60 1.73
CA ASN A 302 15.47 -1.56 0.32
C ASN A 302 14.59 -0.33 0.02
N PRO A 303 15.05 0.63 -0.81
CA PRO A 303 14.25 1.82 -1.11
C PRO A 303 13.18 1.57 -2.19
N ILE A 304 13.17 0.40 -2.86
CA ILE A 304 12.33 0.17 -4.05
C ILE A 304 10.85 0.35 -3.73
N ALA A 305 10.32 -0.24 -2.66
CA ALA A 305 8.90 -0.07 -2.31
C ALA A 305 8.49 1.40 -2.11
N MET A 306 9.38 2.22 -1.51
CA MET A 306 9.13 3.64 -1.30
C MET A 306 9.19 4.41 -2.63
N ILE A 307 10.16 4.10 -3.50
CA ILE A 307 10.24 4.65 -4.86
C ILE A 307 9.00 4.27 -5.68
N SER A 308 8.59 3.01 -5.64
CA SER A 308 7.36 2.54 -6.30
C SER A 308 6.10 3.18 -5.71
N SER A 309 6.13 3.67 -4.46
CA SER A 309 5.03 4.45 -3.89
C SER A 309 4.94 5.85 -4.52
N LEU A 310 6.08 6.48 -4.85
CA LEU A 310 6.10 7.69 -5.70
C LEU A 310 5.57 7.38 -7.10
N VAL A 311 5.91 6.23 -7.69
CA VAL A 311 5.36 5.79 -8.98
C VAL A 311 3.83 5.70 -8.93
N MET A 312 3.28 5.13 -7.86
CA MET A 312 1.83 5.10 -7.65
C MET A 312 1.25 6.51 -7.52
N ALA A 313 1.94 7.45 -6.85
CA ALA A 313 1.50 8.85 -6.77
C ALA A 313 1.45 9.54 -8.14
N LEU A 314 2.51 9.37 -8.95
CA LEU A 314 2.56 9.85 -10.33
C LEU A 314 1.38 9.31 -11.15
N ARG A 315 1.06 8.03 -11.01
CA ARG A 315 -0.02 7.37 -11.77
C ARG A 315 -1.41 7.75 -11.29
N TYR A 316 -1.68 7.66 -9.99
CA TYR A 316 -3.04 7.72 -9.44
C TYR A 316 -3.48 9.10 -8.95
N SER A 317 -2.53 9.98 -8.57
CA SER A 317 -2.84 11.37 -8.17
C SER A 317 -2.51 12.39 -9.26
N PHE A 318 -1.37 12.24 -9.93
CA PHE A 318 -0.86 13.29 -10.83
C PHE A 318 -1.14 13.04 -12.32
N ASN A 319 -1.68 11.87 -12.67
CA ASN A 319 -1.98 11.48 -14.05
C ASN A 319 -0.74 11.56 -14.98
N LEU A 320 0.42 11.20 -14.44
CA LEU A 320 1.72 11.18 -15.12
C LEU A 320 2.15 9.73 -15.39
N GLU A 321 1.29 8.97 -16.10
CA GLU A 321 1.49 7.54 -16.36
C GLU A 321 2.81 7.26 -17.10
N ASP A 322 3.17 8.06 -18.10
CA ASP A 322 4.44 7.93 -18.85
C ASP A 322 5.67 8.05 -17.95
N LEU A 323 5.61 8.92 -16.92
CA LEU A 323 6.71 9.14 -16.00
C LEU A 323 6.80 8.01 -14.97
N ALA A 324 5.65 7.55 -14.48
CA ALA A 324 5.54 6.36 -13.64
C ALA A 324 6.16 5.14 -14.36
N ASP A 325 5.79 4.91 -15.62
CA ASP A 325 6.31 3.80 -16.43
C ASP A 325 7.83 3.89 -16.67
N ARG A 326 8.40 5.09 -16.78
CA ARG A 326 9.86 5.27 -16.90
C ARG A 326 10.59 4.80 -15.65
N ILE A 327 10.11 5.19 -14.46
CA ILE A 327 10.70 4.78 -13.18
C ILE A 327 10.53 3.27 -12.97
N ASP A 328 9.36 2.70 -13.28
CA ASP A 328 9.13 1.25 -13.22
C ASP A 328 10.13 0.48 -14.09
N ARG A 329 10.39 0.96 -15.32
CA ARG A 329 11.41 0.38 -16.21
C ARG A 329 12.83 0.54 -15.65
N SER A 330 13.16 1.67 -15.03
CA SER A 330 14.45 1.88 -14.39
C SER A 330 14.68 0.90 -13.23
N ILE A 331 13.67 0.65 -12.39
CA ILE A 331 13.72 -0.38 -11.35
C ILE A 331 13.96 -1.76 -11.97
N ALA A 332 13.20 -2.13 -13.01
CA ALA A 332 13.37 -3.41 -13.69
C ALA A 332 14.78 -3.57 -14.27
N ALA A 333 15.32 -2.54 -14.92
CA ALA A 333 16.67 -2.56 -15.50
C ALA A 333 17.77 -2.73 -14.44
N VAL A 334 17.65 -2.06 -13.28
CA VAL A 334 18.56 -2.26 -12.14
C VAL A 334 18.53 -3.71 -11.64
N LEU A 335 17.33 -4.29 -11.55
CA LEU A 335 17.17 -5.68 -11.12
C LEU A 335 17.71 -6.68 -12.16
N GLU A 336 17.55 -6.41 -13.46
CA GLU A 336 18.12 -7.22 -14.54
C GLU A 336 19.65 -7.20 -14.52
N LYS A 337 20.27 -6.10 -14.10
CA LYS A 337 21.73 -5.99 -13.88
C LYS A 337 22.24 -6.76 -12.66
N GLY A 338 21.36 -7.44 -11.93
CA GLY A 338 21.72 -8.26 -10.78
C GLY A 338 21.98 -7.48 -9.48
N LEU A 339 21.67 -6.18 -9.44
CA LEU A 339 21.81 -5.37 -8.23
C LEU A 339 20.71 -5.71 -7.23
N ARG A 340 21.10 -5.99 -5.97
CA ARG A 340 20.20 -6.44 -4.90
C ARG A 340 20.56 -5.78 -3.58
N THR A 341 19.56 -5.31 -2.84
CA THR A 341 19.69 -5.06 -1.39
C THR A 341 19.59 -6.38 -0.62
N GLY A 342 19.88 -6.36 0.68
CA GLY A 342 20.00 -7.58 1.49
C GLY A 342 18.75 -8.47 1.49
N ASP A 343 17.57 -7.86 1.47
CA ASP A 343 16.25 -8.53 1.50
C ASP A 343 15.92 -9.30 0.22
N ILE A 344 16.44 -8.88 -0.93
CA ILE A 344 16.21 -9.51 -2.26
C ILE A 344 17.45 -10.20 -2.81
N ALA A 345 18.50 -10.35 -2.01
CA ALA A 345 19.77 -10.92 -2.44
C ALA A 345 19.63 -12.36 -2.98
N GLY A 346 18.78 -13.18 -2.34
CA GLY A 346 18.70 -14.60 -2.63
C GLY A 346 20.08 -15.25 -2.53
N GLY A 347 20.56 -15.85 -3.62
CA GLY A 347 21.92 -16.42 -3.74
C GLY A 347 22.99 -15.45 -4.26
N ALA A 348 22.71 -14.15 -4.38
CA ALA A 348 23.68 -13.17 -4.87
C ALA A 348 24.91 -13.07 -3.95
N GLN A 349 26.11 -13.03 -4.55
CA GLN A 349 27.36 -12.98 -3.80
C GLN A 349 27.58 -11.62 -3.11
N ASN A 350 27.05 -10.54 -3.68
CA ASN A 350 27.20 -9.18 -3.18
C ASN A 350 25.83 -8.51 -3.12
N THR A 351 25.66 -7.66 -2.11
CA THR A 351 24.50 -6.78 -1.94
C THR A 351 24.96 -5.33 -1.96
N ILE A 352 24.03 -4.43 -2.28
CA ILE A 352 24.27 -2.98 -2.29
C ILE A 352 23.47 -2.28 -1.19
N SER A 353 23.94 -1.11 -0.78
CA SER A 353 23.29 -0.26 0.22
C SER A 353 22.01 0.39 -0.30
N THR A 354 21.22 0.97 0.60
CA THR A 354 20.03 1.77 0.29
C THR A 354 20.37 2.88 -0.72
N ALA A 355 21.43 3.66 -0.44
CA ALA A 355 21.84 4.75 -1.30
C ALA A 355 22.34 4.26 -2.66
N GLN A 356 23.11 3.17 -2.71
CA GLN A 356 23.59 2.60 -3.96
C GLN A 356 22.42 2.11 -4.84
N MET A 357 21.37 1.56 -4.24
CA MET A 357 20.17 1.14 -4.97
C MET A 357 19.43 2.34 -5.55
N GLY A 358 19.19 3.39 -4.75
CA GLY A 358 18.54 4.60 -5.23
C GLY A 358 19.35 5.33 -6.30
N ASP A 359 20.67 5.42 -6.14
CA ASP A 359 21.57 5.99 -7.14
C ASP A 359 21.54 5.17 -8.45
N ALA A 360 21.55 3.84 -8.38
CA ALA A 360 21.44 2.98 -9.56
C ALA A 360 20.12 3.18 -10.32
N ILE A 361 18.99 3.28 -9.60
CA ILE A 361 17.68 3.55 -10.21
C ILE A 361 17.67 4.93 -10.87
N LEU A 362 18.26 5.93 -10.21
CA LEU A 362 18.36 7.28 -10.75
C LEU A 362 19.22 7.34 -12.02
N GLU A 363 20.33 6.58 -12.09
CA GLU A 363 21.14 6.49 -13.31
C GLU A 363 20.36 5.84 -14.48
N GLU A 364 19.62 4.76 -14.25
CA GLU A 364 18.74 4.21 -15.28
C GLU A 364 17.64 5.19 -15.69
N LEU A 365 17.12 5.98 -14.75
CA LEU A 365 16.09 6.97 -15.04
C LEU A 365 16.61 8.11 -15.92
N LYS A 366 17.85 8.58 -15.70
CA LYS A 366 18.51 9.57 -16.56
C LYS A 366 18.58 9.09 -18.01
N VAL A 367 18.92 7.81 -18.21
CA VAL A 367 18.95 7.19 -19.55
C VAL A 367 17.55 7.06 -20.14
N ALA A 368 16.52 6.82 -19.33
CA ALA A 368 15.14 6.70 -19.81
C ALA A 368 14.44 8.05 -20.10
N VAL A 369 15.02 9.17 -19.67
CA VAL A 369 14.50 10.52 -19.87
C VAL A 369 15.10 11.19 -21.11
N HIS A 370 16.33 10.87 -21.46
CA HIS A 370 17.03 11.34 -22.67
C HIS A 370 16.92 10.33 -23.81
#